data_AF-A0A0V1DXV7-F1
#
_entry.id   AF-A0A0V1DXV7-F1
#
_cell.length_a   1.000
_cell.length_b   1.000
_cell.length_c   1.000
_cell.angle_alpha   90.00
_cell.angle_beta   90.00
_cell.angle_gamma   90.00
#
_symmetry.space_group_name_H-M   'P 1'
#
loop_
_entity.id
_entity.type
_entity.pdbx_description
1 polymer ?
#
loop_
_entity_poly.entity_id
_entity_poly.type
_entity_poly.pdbx_seq_one_letter_code
_entity_poly.pdbx_strand_id
1 'polypeptide(L)'
;MKRTQNRIIDQIHKALKTELNINIRRRVVAHIWRKHGCLMNAQKCQTGLLIPSHFFNQHCLIRAIIQSTKFLNDGWDELFPERIHIFASLSEPVGYPSVNLTKPTNIPCSTKVALVIVDRNKGLLTAYPI
;
A
#
# COMPACT_ATOMS: atom_id res chain seq x y z
N MET A 1 15.40 -14.57 7.48
CA MET A 1 14.14 -13.79 7.43
C MET A 1 14.32 -12.26 7.43
N LYS A 2 15.00 -11.63 8.40
CA LYS A 2 15.17 -10.15 8.44
C LYS A 2 15.90 -9.58 7.21
N ARG A 3 16.98 -10.23 6.75
CA ARG A 3 17.73 -9.82 5.53
C ARG A 3 16.84 -9.80 4.27
N THR A 4 15.96 -10.79 4.12
CA THR A 4 15.01 -10.89 2.99
C THR A 4 13.98 -9.75 3.00
N GLN A 5 13.44 -9.41 4.17
CA GLN A 5 12.46 -8.32 4.31
C GLN A 5 13.07 -6.95 3.96
N ASN A 6 14.31 -6.69 4.39
CA ASN A 6 15.00 -5.46 4.02
C ASN A 6 15.23 -5.36 2.51
N ARG A 7 15.65 -6.46 1.87
CA ARG A 7 15.82 -6.50 0.41
C ARG A 7 14.52 -6.19 -0.34
N ILE A 8 13.39 -6.74 0.11
CA ILE A 8 12.07 -6.45 -0.48
C ILE A 8 11.72 -4.97 -0.31
N ILE A 9 11.92 -4.40 0.88
CA ILE A 9 11.68 -2.98 1.16
C ILE A 9 12.53 -2.10 0.24
N ASP A 10 13.81 -2.44 0.04
CA ASP A 10 14.71 -1.70 -0.84
C ASP A 10 14.27 -1.75 -2.30
N GLN A 11 13.81 -2.93 -2.76
CA GLN A 11 13.28 -3.08 -4.11
C GLN A 11 12.00 -2.29 -4.33
N ILE A 12 11.07 -2.30 -3.37
CA ILE A 12 9.85 -1.46 -3.41
C ILE A 12 10.25 0.01 -3.44
N HIS A 13 11.13 0.43 -2.52
CA HIS A 13 11.56 1.82 -2.41
C HIS A 13 12.21 2.31 -3.69
N LYS A 14 13.09 1.52 -4.29
CA LYS A 14 13.73 1.81 -5.57
C LYS A 14 12.70 1.95 -6.69
N ALA A 15 11.80 0.98 -6.84
CA ALA A 15 10.78 1.00 -7.90
C ALA A 15 9.87 2.23 -7.80
N LEU A 16 9.37 2.55 -6.60
CA LEU A 16 8.53 3.73 -6.39
C LEU A 16 9.29 5.03 -6.66
N LYS A 17 10.54 5.14 -6.22
CA LYS A 17 11.35 6.36 -6.43
C LYS A 17 11.71 6.58 -7.90
N THR A 18 11.83 5.50 -8.69
CA THR A 18 12.10 5.60 -10.13
C THR A 18 10.88 6.10 -10.91
N GLU A 19 9.68 5.68 -10.51
CA GLU A 19 8.46 5.92 -11.28
C GLU A 19 7.68 7.16 -10.82
N LEU A 20 7.90 7.61 -9.58
CA LEU A 20 7.05 8.62 -8.95
C LEU A 20 7.80 9.89 -8.63
N ASN A 21 7.18 11.00 -8.99
CA ASN A 21 7.64 12.33 -8.66
C ASN A 21 7.06 12.83 -7.32
N ILE A 22 7.15 11.99 -6.29
CA ILE A 22 6.77 12.34 -4.91
C ILE A 22 7.85 11.86 -3.94
N ASN A 23 7.92 12.48 -2.76
CA ASN A 23 8.85 12.03 -1.73
C ASN A 23 8.49 10.62 -1.22
N ILE A 24 9.33 9.63 -1.50
CA ILE A 24 9.18 8.27 -0.97
C ILE A 24 10.20 8.04 0.13
N ARG A 25 9.74 8.01 1.38
CA ARG A 25 10.60 7.70 2.53
C ARG A 25 10.68 6.19 2.75
N ARG A 26 11.88 5.62 2.80
CA ARG A 26 12.10 4.18 3.02
C ARG A 26 11.39 3.64 4.27
N ARG A 27 11.35 4.41 5.36
CA ARG A 27 10.63 4.04 6.60
C ARG A 27 9.12 3.86 6.39
N VAL A 28 8.51 4.63 5.48
CA VAL A 28 7.10 4.50 5.13
C VAL A 28 6.89 3.22 4.33
N VAL A 29 7.75 2.96 3.33
CA VAL A 29 7.72 1.71 2.57
C VAL A 29 7.84 0.50 3.51
N ALA A 30 8.75 0.55 4.47
CA ALA A 30 8.90 -0.49 5.49
C ALA A 30 7.62 -0.67 6.34
N HIS A 31 6.96 0.42 6.72
CA HIS A 31 5.69 0.38 7.45
C HIS A 31 4.59 -0.29 6.62
N ILE A 32 4.38 0.16 5.38
CA ILE A 32 3.39 -0.39 4.45
C ILE A 32 3.66 -1.87 4.23
N TRP A 33 4.90 -2.24 3.90
CA TRP A 33 5.27 -3.63 3.66
C TRP A 33 5.02 -4.51 4.89
N ARG A 34 5.43 -4.05 6.08
CA ARG A 34 5.28 -4.80 7.33
C ARG A 34 3.83 -5.01 7.74
N LYS A 35 2.93 -4.07 7.42
CA LYS A 35 1.53 -4.13 7.86
C LYS A 35 0.58 -4.67 6.78
N HIS A 36 0.83 -4.30 5.52
CA HIS A 36 -0.07 -4.52 4.38
C HIS A 36 0.61 -5.20 3.18
N GLY A 37 1.90 -5.50 3.24
CA GLY A 37 2.65 -5.97 2.06
C GLY A 37 2.31 -7.38 1.58
N CYS A 38 1.92 -8.26 2.51
CA CYS A 38 1.50 -9.62 2.22
C CYS A 38 0.74 -10.23 3.41
N LEU A 39 0.08 -11.38 3.17
CA LEU A 39 -0.68 -12.10 4.20
C LEU A 39 0.17 -12.41 5.45
N MET A 40 1.37 -12.96 5.26
CA MET A 40 2.26 -13.30 6.38
C MET A 40 2.62 -12.09 7.25
N ASN A 41 2.66 -10.89 6.65
CA ASN A 41 2.96 -9.65 7.35
C ASN A 41 1.72 -9.13 8.08
N ALA A 42 0.56 -9.15 7.42
CA ALA A 42 -0.71 -8.78 8.05
C ALA A 42 -1.06 -9.68 9.23
N GLN A 43 -0.83 -11.00 9.15
CA GLN A 43 -1.04 -11.94 10.25
C GLN A 43 -0.20 -11.60 11.49
N LYS A 44 1.02 -11.06 11.32
CA LYS A 44 1.84 -10.59 12.45
C LYS A 44 1.33 -9.30 13.08
N CYS A 45 0.50 -8.55 12.36
CA CYS A 45 -0.17 -7.34 12.82
C CYS A 45 -1.65 -7.60 13.16
N GLN A 46 -2.07 -8.87 13.24
CA GLN A 46 -3.42 -9.24 13.62
C GLN A 46 -3.73 -8.75 15.03
N THR A 47 -4.90 -8.16 15.21
CA THR A 47 -5.39 -7.68 16.51
C THR A 47 -6.67 -8.44 16.86
N GLY A 48 -6.57 -9.34 17.84
CA GLY A 48 -7.64 -10.29 18.12
C GLY A 48 -7.98 -11.12 16.87
N LEU A 49 -9.19 -10.92 16.35
CA LEU A 49 -9.71 -11.63 15.18
C LEU A 49 -9.68 -10.78 13.88
N LEU A 50 -9.10 -9.59 13.93
CA LEU A 50 -8.97 -8.71 12.78
C LEU A 50 -7.61 -8.90 12.09
N ILE A 51 -7.63 -9.41 10.86
CA ILE A 51 -6.47 -9.41 9.96
C ILE A 51 -6.50 -8.10 9.15
N PRO A 52 -5.44 -7.27 9.19
CA PRO A 52 -5.34 -6.08 8.35
C PRO A 52 -5.42 -6.42 6.86
N SER A 53 -5.88 -5.46 6.06
CA SER A 53 -5.80 -5.55 4.60
C SER A 53 -4.37 -5.79 4.14
N HIS A 54 -4.20 -6.53 3.05
CA HIS A 54 -2.88 -6.83 2.54
C HIS A 54 -2.88 -7.10 1.04
N PHE A 55 -1.83 -6.63 0.38
CA PHE A 55 -1.55 -6.97 -1.01
C PHE A 55 -1.21 -8.46 -1.13
N PHE A 56 -1.39 -9.02 -2.33
CA PHE A 56 -0.95 -10.39 -2.58
C PHE A 56 0.56 -10.55 -2.45
N ASN A 57 1.31 -9.57 -2.95
CA ASN A 57 2.76 -9.56 -2.96
C ASN A 57 3.33 -8.16 -3.21
N GLN A 58 4.67 -8.08 -3.24
CA GLN A 58 5.44 -6.88 -3.56
C GLN A 58 5.03 -6.23 -4.88
N HIS A 59 4.83 -7.02 -5.94
CA HIS A 59 4.48 -6.50 -7.27
C HIS A 59 3.11 -5.81 -7.26
N CYS A 60 2.11 -6.42 -6.62
CA CYS A 60 0.77 -5.84 -6.48
C CYS A 60 0.79 -4.52 -5.70
N LEU A 61 1.59 -4.44 -4.62
CA LEU A 61 1.79 -3.20 -3.86
C LEU A 61 2.38 -2.09 -4.75
N ILE A 62 3.49 -2.39 -5.45
CA ILE A 62 4.17 -1.42 -6.31
C ILE A 62 3.22 -0.91 -7.40
N ARG A 63 2.55 -1.83 -8.10
CA ARG A 63 1.57 -1.52 -9.15
C ARG A 63 0.44 -0.66 -8.62
N ALA A 64 -0.13 -1.01 -7.47
CA ALA A 64 -1.22 -0.27 -6.87
C ALA A 64 -0.82 1.18 -6.57
N ILE A 65 0.35 1.40 -5.94
CA ILE A 65 0.82 2.75 -5.64
C ILE A 65 1.05 3.53 -6.93
N ILE A 66 1.81 2.98 -7.89
CA ILE A 66 2.15 3.68 -9.13
C ILE A 66 0.90 4.08 -9.92
N GLN A 67 -0.02 3.13 -10.13
CA GLN A 67 -1.23 3.41 -10.90
C GLN A 67 -2.16 4.40 -10.18
N SER A 68 -2.21 4.34 -8.84
CA SER A 68 -3.00 5.29 -8.07
C SER A 68 -2.41 6.70 -8.16
N THR A 69 -1.09 6.86 -8.14
CA THR A 69 -0.46 8.18 -8.10
C THR A 69 -0.02 8.70 -9.47
N LYS A 70 -0.36 8.03 -10.58
CA LYS A 70 0.11 8.39 -11.93
C LYS A 70 -0.24 9.80 -12.39
N PHE A 71 -1.30 10.39 -11.82
CA PHE A 71 -1.76 11.74 -12.15
C PHE A 71 -1.08 12.83 -11.32
N LEU A 72 -0.29 12.45 -10.31
CA LEU A 72 0.54 13.39 -9.55
C LEU A 72 1.80 13.69 -10.38
N ASN A 73 1.70 14.72 -11.21
CA ASN A 73 2.79 15.27 -12.03
C ASN A 73 3.54 16.38 -11.28
N ASP A 74 4.63 16.91 -11.85
CA ASP A 74 5.29 18.12 -11.32
C ASP A 74 4.26 19.23 -11.05
N GLY A 75 4.33 19.83 -9.86
CA GLY A 75 3.41 20.89 -9.42
C GLY A 75 2.06 20.41 -8.88
N TRP A 76 1.82 19.10 -8.75
CA TRP A 76 0.59 18.58 -8.12
C TRP A 76 0.37 19.21 -6.74
N ASP A 77 1.45 19.47 -6.00
CA ASP A 77 1.36 19.97 -4.65
C ASP A 77 0.85 21.42 -4.58
N GLU A 78 0.93 22.19 -5.67
CA GLU A 78 0.38 23.55 -5.76
C GLU A 78 -1.15 23.55 -5.85
N LEU A 79 -1.74 22.52 -6.45
CA LEU A 79 -3.16 22.45 -6.80
C LEU A 79 -4.01 21.66 -5.82
N PHE A 80 -3.38 20.83 -4.98
CA PHE A 80 -4.08 19.87 -4.13
C PHE A 80 -3.95 20.19 -2.62
N PRO A 81 -4.92 19.73 -1.80
CA PRO A 81 -4.88 19.92 -0.35
C PRO A 81 -3.63 19.30 0.28
N GLU A 82 -3.31 19.72 1.51
CA GLU A 82 -2.14 19.22 2.27
C GLU A 82 -2.04 17.69 2.31
N ARG A 83 -3.20 17.01 2.32
CA ARG A 83 -3.31 15.55 2.25
C ARG A 83 -4.36 15.13 1.23
N ILE A 84 -4.01 14.14 0.39
CA ILE A 84 -4.88 13.55 -0.61
C ILE A 84 -5.13 12.09 -0.28
N HIS A 85 -6.40 11.67 -0.37
CA HIS A 85 -6.82 10.27 -0.31
C HIS A 85 -7.18 9.82 -1.72
N ILE A 86 -6.40 8.90 -2.27
CA ILE A 86 -6.52 8.46 -3.65
C ILE A 86 -7.12 7.05 -3.65
N PHE A 87 -8.35 6.96 -4.13
CA PHE A 87 -9.06 5.70 -4.34
C PHE A 87 -8.87 5.27 -5.79
N ALA A 88 -8.17 4.16 -6.01
CA ALA A 88 -7.90 3.67 -7.36
C ALA A 88 -8.52 2.28 -7.56
N SER A 89 -9.29 2.14 -8.64
CA SER A 89 -9.73 0.84 -9.15
C SER A 89 -8.74 0.34 -10.19
N LEU A 90 -8.13 -0.81 -9.94
CA LEU A 90 -7.18 -1.48 -10.82
C LEU A 90 -7.88 -2.47 -11.77
N SER A 91 -7.23 -2.80 -12.88
CA SER A 91 -7.75 -3.78 -13.84
C SER A 91 -7.88 -5.19 -13.23
N GLU A 92 -6.93 -5.53 -12.37
CA GLU A 92 -6.80 -6.83 -11.72
C GLU A 92 -6.84 -6.71 -10.19
N PRO A 93 -7.26 -7.78 -9.48
CA PRO A 93 -7.20 -7.79 -8.03
C PRO A 93 -5.77 -7.61 -7.52
N VAL A 94 -5.62 -6.89 -6.40
CA VAL A 94 -4.31 -6.54 -5.82
C VAL A 94 -4.09 -7.11 -4.43
N GLY A 95 -5.14 -7.55 -3.76
CA GLY A 95 -5.06 -7.98 -2.37
C GLY A 95 -6.42 -8.30 -1.79
N TYR A 96 -6.45 -8.31 -0.46
CA TYR A 96 -7.65 -8.48 0.34
C TYR A 96 -7.87 -7.26 1.24
N PRO A 97 -9.13 -6.83 1.43
CA PRO A 97 -9.47 -5.83 2.44
C PRO A 97 -9.25 -6.40 3.85
N SER A 98 -9.48 -5.58 4.88
CA SER A 98 -9.38 -6.05 6.26
C SER A 98 -10.50 -7.05 6.55
N VAL A 99 -10.17 -8.14 7.25
CA VAL A 99 -11.09 -9.25 7.49
C VAL A 99 -11.26 -9.49 8.98
N ASN A 100 -12.50 -9.57 9.45
CA ASN A 100 -12.84 -9.98 10.81
C ASN A 100 -13.25 -11.46 10.84
N LEU A 101 -12.46 -12.30 11.52
CA LEU A 101 -12.66 -13.74 11.59
C LEU A 101 -13.84 -14.17 12.49
N THR A 102 -14.50 -13.25 13.21
CA THR A 102 -15.70 -13.59 14.00
C THR A 102 -16.92 -13.92 13.15
N LYS A 103 -16.93 -13.50 11.88
CA LYS A 103 -18.03 -13.78 10.97
C LYS A 103 -17.69 -15.03 10.16
N PRO A 104 -18.37 -16.17 10.39
CA PRO A 104 -18.07 -17.44 9.70
C PRO A 104 -18.24 -17.37 8.17
N THR A 105 -18.87 -16.31 7.65
CA THR A 105 -19.07 -16.05 6.22
C THR A 105 -18.03 -15.10 5.60
N ASN A 106 -17.04 -14.61 6.35
CA ASN A 106 -15.99 -13.73 5.83
C ASN A 106 -14.94 -14.53 5.05
N ILE A 107 -15.32 -15.08 3.90
CA ILE A 107 -14.35 -15.44 2.86
C ILE A 107 -13.76 -14.12 2.37
N PRO A 108 -12.44 -13.88 2.50
CA PRO A 108 -11.83 -12.66 1.99
C PRO A 108 -12.08 -12.59 0.47
N CYS A 109 -12.92 -11.67 0.02
CA CYS A 109 -13.04 -11.38 -1.40
C CYS A 109 -11.82 -10.56 -1.82
N SER A 110 -11.16 -10.99 -2.89
CA SER A 110 -10.08 -10.19 -3.46
C SER A 110 -10.63 -8.85 -3.93
N THR A 111 -9.86 -7.78 -3.75
CA THR A 111 -10.25 -6.43 -4.16
C THR A 111 -9.35 -5.94 -5.28
N LYS A 112 -9.97 -5.19 -6.19
CA LYS A 112 -9.30 -4.39 -7.23
C LYS A 112 -9.03 -2.97 -6.77
N VAL A 113 -9.45 -2.59 -5.57
CA VAL A 113 -9.39 -1.21 -5.09
C VAL A 113 -8.26 -1.05 -4.09
N ALA A 114 -7.50 0.03 -4.23
CA ALA A 114 -6.50 0.45 -3.27
C ALA A 114 -6.73 1.89 -2.83
N LEU A 115 -6.46 2.16 -1.55
CA LEU A 115 -6.29 3.50 -1.03
C LEU A 115 -4.80 3.83 -0.95
N VAL A 116 -4.42 4.98 -1.48
CA VAL A 116 -3.10 5.58 -1.29
C VAL A 116 -3.27 6.95 -0.65
N ILE A 117 -2.51 7.21 0.41
CA ILE A 117 -2.51 8.50 1.09
C ILE A 117 -1.18 9.19 0.82
N VAL A 118 -1.25 10.40 0.28
CA VAL A 118 -0.11 11.26 0.00
C VAL A 118 -0.29 12.58 0.74
N ASP A 119 0.81 13.10 1.26
CA ASP A 119 0.91 14.37 1.96
C ASP A 119 1.91 15.26 1.22
N ARG A 120 1.57 16.53 1.03
CA ARG A 120 2.37 17.50 0.28
C ARG A 120 3.82 17.56 0.76
N ASN A 121 4.01 17.62 2.08
CA ASN A 121 5.32 17.83 2.68
C ASN A 121 6.07 16.52 2.96
N LYS A 122 5.31 15.44 3.23
CA LYS A 122 5.88 14.16 3.65
C LYS A 122 5.96 13.14 2.52
N GLY A 123 5.26 13.38 1.41
CA GLY A 123 5.07 12.48 0.29
C GLY A 123 4.17 11.29 0.63
N LEU A 124 4.52 10.09 0.17
CA LEU A 124 3.75 8.88 0.45
C LEU A 124 3.64 8.65 1.98
N LEU A 125 2.41 8.48 2.48
CA LEU A 125 2.13 8.19 3.90
C LEU A 125 1.76 6.73 4.14
N THR A 126 0.88 6.16 3.32
CA THR A 126 0.48 4.75 3.41
C THR A 126 -0.20 4.29 2.12
N ALA A 127 -0.33 2.97 1.96
CA ALA A 127 -1.11 2.35 0.90
C ALA A 127 -1.66 1.01 1.39
N TYR A 128 -2.92 0.69 1.04
CA TYR A 128 -3.50 -0.61 1.35
C TYR A 128 -4.72 -0.93 0.47
N PRO A 129 -5.02 -2.23 0.24
CA PRO A 129 -6.25 -2.64 -0.44
C PRO A 129 -7.49 -2.35 0.42
N ILE A 130 -8.61 -2.03 -0.21
CA ILE A 130 -9.91 -1.77 0.43
C ILE A 130 -11.07 -2.48 -0.24
#